data_AF-A0A852Z5E5-F1
#
_entry.id   AF-A0A852Z5E5-F1
#
_cell.length_a   1.000
_cell.length_b   1.000
_cell.length_c   1.000
_cell.angle_alpha   90.00
_cell.angle_beta   90.00
_cell.angle_gamma   90.00
#
_symmetry.space_group_name_H-M   'P 1'
#
loop_
_entity.id
_entity.type
_entity.pdbx_description
1 polymer ?
#
loop_
_entity_poly.entity_id
_entity_poly.type
_entity_poly.pdbx_seq_one_letter_code
_entity_poly.pdbx_strand_id
1 'polypeptide(L)'
;MTTADFDRHGRTHRLELTDQSVREWDATVLDAGAEDGIVLDRSAFYPGGGGQPPDEGVLLWGGVRTRIVGVRKGDDLALLPHEDDPIPPSAHPCAARWKTYAAPR
;
A
#
# COMPACT_ATOMS: atom_id res chain seq x y z
N MET A 1 -24.13 6.82 10.93
CA MET A 1 -22.70 7.02 10.61
C MET A 1 -22.07 5.64 10.62
N THR A 2 -21.89 5.04 9.45
CA THR A 2 -21.29 3.70 9.33
C THR A 2 -19.79 3.82 9.53
N THR A 3 -19.18 2.83 10.21
CA THR A 3 -17.74 2.74 10.50
C THR A 3 -16.83 2.99 9.26
N ALA A 4 -17.35 2.74 8.06
CA ALA A 4 -16.66 2.89 6.78
C ALA A 4 -16.10 4.28 6.44
N ASP A 5 -16.57 5.37 7.06
CA ASP A 5 -16.04 6.73 6.76
C ASP A 5 -14.76 7.06 7.54
N PHE A 6 -14.56 6.47 8.71
CA PHE A 6 -13.41 6.79 9.57
C PHE A 6 -12.12 6.12 9.15
N ASP A 7 -12.23 5.00 8.44
CA ASP A 7 -11.10 4.15 8.07
C ASP A 7 -10.56 4.52 6.68
N ARG A 8 -10.84 5.73 6.17
CA ARG A 8 -10.36 6.18 4.85
C ARG A 8 -9.31 7.29 4.96
N HIS A 9 -8.33 7.24 4.08
CA HIS A 9 -7.44 8.36 3.77
C HIS A 9 -7.48 8.62 2.27
N GLY A 10 -8.04 9.76 1.88
CA GLY A 10 -8.35 10.05 0.49
C GLY A 10 -9.23 8.97 -0.15
N ARG A 11 -8.73 8.38 -1.24
CA ARG A 11 -9.39 7.32 -1.99
C ARG A 11 -9.12 5.92 -1.45
N THR A 12 -8.19 5.77 -0.49
CA THR A 12 -7.78 4.48 0.07
C THR A 12 -8.53 4.16 1.37
N HIS A 13 -9.11 2.96 1.44
CA HIS A 13 -9.58 2.35 2.68
C HIS A 13 -8.41 1.68 3.44
N ARG A 14 -8.20 2.09 4.69
CA ARG A 14 -7.06 1.73 5.55
C ARG A 14 -7.41 0.53 6.43
N LEU A 15 -7.00 -0.65 5.98
CA LEU A 15 -7.32 -1.94 6.60
C LEU A 15 -6.68 -2.10 7.99
N GLU A 16 -5.51 -1.53 8.18
CA GLU A 16 -4.71 -1.57 9.41
C GLU A 16 -5.32 -0.79 10.57
N LEU A 17 -6.25 0.13 10.30
CA LEU A 17 -7.00 0.81 11.36
C LEU A 17 -8.05 -0.11 12.01
N THR A 18 -8.60 -1.03 11.22
CA THR A 18 -9.59 -2.00 11.68
C THR A 18 -8.94 -3.29 12.17
N ASP A 19 -7.93 -3.80 11.45
CA ASP A 19 -7.23 -5.05 11.78
C ASP A 19 -5.73 -4.96 11.46
N GLN A 20 -4.92 -4.81 12.51
CA GLN A 20 -3.46 -4.71 12.42
C GLN A 20 -2.78 -6.06 12.11
N SER A 21 -3.50 -7.17 12.09
CA SER A 21 -2.98 -8.50 11.77
C SER A 21 -3.00 -8.82 10.28
N VAL A 22 -3.70 -8.02 9.45
CA VAL A 22 -3.71 -8.17 7.99
C VAL A 22 -2.27 -8.08 7.49
N ARG A 23 -1.86 -9.04 6.66
CA ARG A 23 -0.52 -9.10 6.03
C ARG A 23 -0.59 -9.20 4.51
N GLU A 24 -1.69 -9.77 4.01
CA GLU A 24 -1.95 -9.95 2.59
C GLU A 24 -3.41 -9.59 2.28
N TRP A 25 -3.66 -8.95 1.15
CA TRP A 25 -5.00 -8.57 0.72
C TRP A 25 -5.05 -8.33 -0.78
N ASP A 26 -6.24 -8.41 -1.36
CA ASP A 26 -6.50 -7.97 -2.73
C ASP A 26 -6.90 -6.50 -2.76
N ALA A 27 -6.49 -5.79 -3.82
CA ALA A 27 -6.79 -4.38 -4.06
C ALA A 27 -6.88 -4.09 -5.57
N THR A 28 -7.44 -2.93 -5.90
CA THR A 28 -7.43 -2.35 -7.25
C THR A 28 -6.54 -1.11 -7.26
N VAL A 29 -5.67 -1.02 -8.26
CA VAL A 29 -4.85 0.17 -8.50
C VAL A 29 -5.75 1.29 -9.02
N LEU A 30 -5.82 2.40 -8.30
CA LEU A 30 -6.59 3.58 -8.71
C LEU A 30 -5.76 4.51 -9.59
N ASP A 31 -4.47 4.62 -9.29
CA ASP A 31 -3.51 5.46 -10.00
C ASP A 31 -2.10 4.90 -9.85
N ALA A 32 -1.23 5.12 -10.84
CA ALA A 32 0.13 4.62 -10.82
C ALA A 32 1.07 5.47 -11.68
N GLY A 33 2.12 6.00 -11.05
CA GLY A 33 3.24 6.68 -11.70
C GLY A 33 4.55 6.34 -11.00
N ALA A 34 5.66 6.31 -11.75
CA ALA A 34 6.98 6.03 -11.19
C ALA A 34 7.41 7.10 -10.17
N GLU A 35 7.09 8.37 -10.43
CA GLU A 35 7.42 9.49 -9.54
C GLU A 35 6.31 9.76 -8.51
N ASP A 36 5.04 9.63 -8.91
CA ASP A 36 3.89 9.94 -8.05
C ASP A 36 3.60 8.84 -7.03
N GLY A 37 3.94 7.59 -7.36
CA GLY A 37 3.64 6.38 -6.60
C GLY A 37 2.37 5.67 -7.09
N ILE A 38 1.97 4.65 -6.34
CA ILE A 38 0.82 3.79 -6.66
C ILE A 38 -0.25 4.00 -5.59
N VAL A 39 -1.48 4.32 -6.01
CA VAL A 39 -2.64 4.50 -5.12
C VAL A 39 -3.56 3.29 -5.24
N LEU A 40 -3.94 2.70 -4.11
CA LEU A 40 -4.85 1.55 -4.05
C LEU A 40 -6.23 1.95 -3.49
N ASP A 41 -7.29 1.23 -3.88
CA ASP A 41 -8.62 1.39 -3.28
C ASP A 41 -8.63 1.00 -1.79
N ARG A 42 -7.76 0.06 -1.40
CA ARG A 42 -7.52 -0.36 -0.03
C ARG A 42 -6.08 -0.77 0.21
N SER A 43 -5.57 -0.49 1.41
CA SER A 43 -4.20 -0.79 1.79
C SER A 43 -4.10 -1.08 3.27
N ALA A 44 -3.20 -1.99 3.65
CA ALA A 44 -2.73 -2.16 5.01
C ALA A 44 -1.30 -1.60 5.21
N PHE A 45 -0.67 -1.03 4.17
CA PHE A 45 0.64 -0.40 4.30
C PHE A 45 0.56 0.88 5.13
N TYR A 46 1.28 0.90 6.25
CA TYR A 46 1.37 2.06 7.12
C TYR A 46 2.41 3.06 6.61
N PRO A 47 2.08 4.38 6.49
CA PRO A 47 3.03 5.41 6.07
C PRO A 47 4.09 5.79 7.09
N GLY A 48 4.17 5.09 8.23
CA GLY A 48 5.05 5.48 9.31
C GLY A 48 4.46 6.62 10.15
N GLY A 49 5.15 6.93 11.24
CA GLY A 49 4.71 7.93 12.22
C GLY A 49 5.20 7.61 13.63
N GLY A 50 5.38 8.63 14.47
CA GLY A 50 5.76 8.44 15.88
C GLY A 50 7.14 7.77 16.09
N GLY A 51 8.05 7.89 15.11
CA GLY A 51 9.36 7.23 15.12
C GLY A 51 9.39 5.86 14.42
N GLN A 52 8.23 5.33 14.00
CA GLN A 52 8.17 4.13 13.18
C GLN A 52 8.37 4.47 11.69
N PRO A 53 9.29 3.79 10.99
CA PRO A 53 9.45 3.92 9.54
C PRO A 53 8.22 3.44 8.76
N PRO A 54 8.04 3.88 7.50
CA PRO A 54 6.97 3.39 6.63
C PRO A 54 7.13 1.90 6.33
N ASP A 55 6.02 1.22 6.08
CA ASP A 55 6.02 -0.18 5.69
C ASP A 55 6.60 -0.39 4.28
N GLU A 56 7.26 -1.52 4.12
CA GLU A 56 7.74 -2.05 2.84
C GLU A 56 7.01 -3.34 2.47
N GLY A 57 7.05 -3.73 1.20
CA GLY A 57 6.39 -4.96 0.77
C GLY A 57 6.40 -5.19 -0.73
N VAL A 58 5.34 -5.82 -1.24
CA VAL A 58 5.20 -6.12 -2.67
C VAL A 58 3.75 -6.00 -3.14
N LEU A 59 3.58 -5.67 -4.41
CA LEU A 59 2.37 -5.88 -5.19
C LEU A 59 2.60 -7.00 -6.20
N LEU A 60 1.63 -7.88 -6.35
CA LEU A 60 1.61 -9.00 -7.28
C LEU A 60 0.44 -8.82 -8.26
N TRP A 61 0.73 -8.75 -9.56
CA TRP A 61 -0.27 -8.42 -10.58
C TRP A 61 0.13 -9.04 -11.92
N GLY A 62 -0.78 -9.69 -12.64
CA GLY A 62 -0.48 -10.24 -13.97
C GLY A 62 0.75 -11.18 -14.06
N GLY A 63 1.11 -11.87 -12.96
CA GLY A 63 2.34 -12.68 -12.88
C GLY A 63 3.64 -11.87 -12.65
N VAL A 64 3.52 -10.56 -12.48
CA VAL A 64 4.60 -9.61 -12.22
C VAL A 64 4.62 -9.25 -10.73
N ARG A 65 5.80 -8.85 -10.24
CA ARG A 65 6.02 -8.37 -8.88
C ARG A 65 6.63 -6.97 -8.90
N THR A 66 6.06 -6.09 -8.09
CA THR A 66 6.59 -4.74 -7.81
C THR A 66 6.96 -4.65 -6.34
N ARG A 67 8.21 -4.36 -5.99
CA ARG A 67 8.62 -4.05 -4.62
C ARG A 67 8.12 -2.66 -4.23
N ILE A 68 7.58 -2.55 -3.02
CA ILE A 68 7.21 -1.28 -2.39
C ILE A 68 8.27 -0.97 -1.33
N VAL A 69 8.91 0.19 -1.45
CA VAL A 69 10.03 0.62 -0.59
C VAL A 69 9.61 1.66 0.45
N GLY A 70 8.34 2.06 0.44
CA GLY A 70 7.78 2.97 1.43
C GLY A 70 6.40 3.45 1.02
N VAL A 71 5.84 4.33 1.83
CA VAL A 71 4.55 4.96 1.57
C VAL A 71 4.65 6.43 1.91
N ARG A 72 4.13 7.26 1.02
CA ARG A 72 4.02 8.70 1.21
C ARG A 72 2.58 9.07 1.49
N LYS A 73 2.36 9.84 2.55
CA LYS A 73 1.05 10.39 2.91
C LYS A 73 0.89 11.78 2.29
N GLY A 74 -0.05 11.92 1.35
CA GLY A 74 -0.50 13.20 0.78
C GLY A 74 -2.03 13.30 0.86
N ASP A 75 -2.68 13.76 -0.20
CA ASP A 75 -4.14 13.67 -0.33
C ASP A 75 -4.60 12.20 -0.38
N ASP A 76 -3.84 11.35 -1.05
CA ASP A 76 -3.93 9.89 -1.02
C ASP A 76 -2.72 9.26 -0.31
N LEU A 77 -2.81 7.96 -0.03
CA LEU A 77 -1.66 7.14 0.32
C LEU A 77 -1.00 6.63 -0.97
N ALA A 78 0.22 7.10 -1.23
CA ALA A 78 1.00 6.70 -2.39
C ALA A 78 2.08 5.68 -1.98
N LEU A 79 1.96 4.45 -2.47
CA LEU A 79 3.00 3.42 -2.32
C LEU A 79 4.16 3.76 -3.25
N LEU A 80 5.38 3.75 -2.74
CA LEU A 80 6.58 4.07 -3.51
C LEU A 80 7.15 2.78 -4.11
N PRO A 81 7.09 2.56 -5.43
CA PRO A 81 7.68 1.40 -6.06
C PRO A 81 9.22 1.51 -6.05
N HIS A 82 9.90 0.36 -6.05
CA HIS A 82 11.33 0.33 -6.35
C HIS A 82 11.57 0.76 -7.80
N GLU A 83 12.57 1.59 -8.06
CA GLU A 83 12.82 2.22 -9.37
C GLU A 83 13.01 1.22 -10.53
N ASP A 84 13.67 0.09 -10.26
CA ASP A 84 13.90 -0.97 -11.26
C ASP A 84 12.70 -1.89 -11.54
N ASP A 85 11.62 -1.80 -10.75
CA ASP A 85 10.49 -2.73 -10.88
C ASP A 85 9.39 -2.16 -11.78
N PRO A 86 8.74 -3.00 -12.61
CA PRO A 86 7.57 -2.58 -13.37
C PRO A 86 6.42 -2.19 -12.43
N ILE A 87 5.63 -1.19 -12.82
CA ILE A 87 4.45 -0.74 -12.06
C ILE A 87 3.16 -1.28 -12.68
N PRO A 88 2.15 -1.66 -11.88
CA PRO A 88 0.85 -2.06 -12.40
C PRO A 88 0.14 -0.89 -13.09
N PRO A 89 -0.63 -1.14 -14.17
CA PRO A 89 -1.47 -0.10 -14.75
C PRO A 89 -2.62 0.28 -13.81
N SER A 90 -3.17 1.48 -14.00
CA SER A 90 -4.40 1.87 -13.31
C SER A 90 -5.57 0.96 -13.68
N ALA A 91 -6.54 0.87 -12.77
CA ALA A 91 -7.67 -0.05 -12.78
C ALA A 91 -7.32 -1.56 -12.77
N HIS A 92 -6.06 -1.94 -12.58
CA HIS A 92 -5.67 -3.35 -12.54
C HIS A 92 -5.80 -3.95 -11.13
N PRO A 93 -6.29 -5.20 -10.99
CA PRO A 93 -6.28 -5.90 -9.72
C PRO A 93 -4.86 -6.34 -9.34
N CYS A 94 -4.56 -6.30 -8.05
CA CYS A 94 -3.31 -6.81 -7.49
C CYS A 94 -3.53 -7.43 -6.11
N ALA A 95 -2.69 -8.41 -5.76
CA ALA A 95 -2.51 -8.84 -4.38
C ALA A 95 -1.35 -8.05 -3.76
N ALA A 96 -1.58 -7.45 -2.60
CA ALA A 96 -0.60 -6.69 -1.85
C ALA A 96 -0.15 -7.48 -0.61
N ARG A 97 1.14 -7.36 -0.26
CA ARG A 97 1.73 -7.97 0.93
C ARG A 97 2.71 -7.02 1.57
N TRP A 98 2.57 -6.73 2.86
CA TRP A 98 3.53 -5.91 3.59
C TRP A 98 4.44 -6.78 4.48
N LYS A 99 5.71 -6.38 4.61
CA LYS A 99 6.68 -7.07 5.46
C LYS A 99 6.54 -6.58 6.89
N THR A 100 6.29 -7.50 7.83
CA THR A 100 6.56 -7.19 9.24
C THR A 100 8.05 -6.98 9.42
N TYR A 101 8.44 -5.93 10.15
CA TYR A 101 9.78 -5.83 10.72
C TYR A 101 10.03 -7.07 11.58
N ALA A 102 10.53 -8.15 10.98
CA ALA A 102 11.27 -9.15 11.73
C ALA A 102 12.57 -8.45 12.09
N ALA A 103 12.72 -8.05 13.35
CA ALA A 103 13.99 -7.61 13.88
C ALA A 103 15.07 -8.62 13.40
N PRO A 104 16.21 -8.16 12.87
CA PRO A 104 17.27 -9.08 12.46
C PRO A 104 17.62 -9.95 13.67
N ARG A 105 17.65 -11.28 13.45
CA ARG A 105 18.25 -12.20 14.42
C ARG A 105 19.74 -11.92 14.54
#